data_AF-A0A936DAJ0-F1
#
_entry.id   AF-A0A936DAJ0-F1
#
_cell.length_a   1.000
_cell.length_b   1.000
_cell.length_c   1.000
_cell.angle_alpha   90.00
_cell.angle_beta   90.00
_cell.angle_gamma   90.00
#
_symmetry.space_group_name_H-M   'P 1'
#
loop_
_entity.id
_entity.type
_entity.pdbx_description
1 polymer ?
#
loop_
_entity_poly.entity_id
_entity_poly.type
_entity_poly.pdbx_seq_one_letter_code
_entity_poly.pdbx_strand_id
1 'polypeptide(L)'
;MPQRPEDDALLARLEDEALYERLVRFEAAVDVPVPSRASGLLDALRGLGGADVAFAVATRAEAPRLDVLSGLTHPPSFVGYPPVVLHHLGLHHARIAGALEGREPARALVHHEASLASFFGLLAHPSYLEGFVRRGLGPKASRDDVTRLATALPAEPLEGLGRRAREGVLSLTPESRLALEALARVRSALARSGATPGLVTKLASRADALRAEAIDLATERIGHALDDASTRGELTTAGLDALRGLVAVWEHVGRDEAVERFFVERAEPVCWELQRRREWEGFARLFGTPDEVTRGAPTATFRLVESLVARTKRDRANVAYAAACAQFLVFYTNVVPTFERQIAVAERAVDVCPTHRNGRAVLASYLAQKAKALVQGFATDADLRAALALVERAEALFPSCRDAREARAAIEARKTGMLSRLP
;
A
#
# COMPACT_ATOMS: atom_id res chain seq x y z
N MET A 1 20.36 -23.88 -57.58
CA MET A 1 19.53 -25.06 -57.25
C MET A 1 18.34 -24.56 -56.44
N PRO A 2 17.11 -25.07 -56.66
CA PRO A 2 15.98 -24.69 -55.81
C PRO A 2 16.27 -25.09 -54.36
N GLN A 3 15.96 -24.19 -53.44
CA GLN A 3 16.14 -24.38 -52.00
C GLN A 3 15.25 -25.54 -51.53
N ARG A 4 15.75 -26.40 -50.64
CA ARG A 4 14.95 -27.51 -50.12
C ARG A 4 13.93 -26.94 -49.14
N PRO A 5 12.71 -27.50 -49.06
CA PRO A 5 11.69 -27.03 -48.10
C PRO A 5 12.17 -27.02 -46.64
N GLU A 6 13.09 -27.92 -46.29
CA GLU A 6 13.73 -27.97 -44.96
C GLU A 6 14.64 -26.76 -44.70
N ASP A 7 15.34 -26.28 -45.73
CA ASP A 7 16.22 -25.11 -45.65
C ASP A 7 15.38 -23.83 -45.53
N ASP A 8 14.23 -23.75 -46.19
CA ASP A 8 13.27 -22.63 -46.06
C ASP A 8 12.63 -22.58 -44.66
N ALA A 9 12.22 -23.73 -44.13
CA ALA A 9 11.65 -23.84 -42.79
C ALA A 9 12.68 -23.48 -41.69
N LEU A 10 13.93 -23.89 -41.87
CA LEU A 10 15.02 -23.52 -40.97
C LEU A 10 15.29 -22.00 -41.02
N LEU A 11 15.34 -21.41 -42.23
CA LEU A 11 15.56 -19.99 -42.40
C LEU A 11 14.46 -19.16 -41.71
N ALA A 12 13.19 -19.49 -41.96
CA ALA A 12 12.06 -18.80 -41.32
C ALA A 12 12.13 -18.85 -39.79
N ARG A 13 12.51 -20.01 -39.24
CA ARG A 13 12.69 -20.17 -37.79
C ARG A 13 13.82 -19.30 -37.24
N LEU A 14 14.95 -19.22 -37.93
CA LEU A 14 16.08 -18.37 -37.51
C LEU A 14 15.75 -16.88 -37.58
N GLU A 15 14.99 -16.46 -38.60
CA GLU A 15 14.49 -15.09 -38.72
C GLU A 15 13.53 -14.73 -37.56
N ASP A 16 12.69 -15.67 -37.16
CA ASP A 16 11.80 -15.52 -36.01
C ASP A 16 12.55 -15.46 -34.68
N GLU A 17 13.55 -16.33 -34.48
CA GLU A 17 14.39 -16.29 -33.29
C GLU A 17 15.09 -14.92 -33.18
N ALA A 18 15.64 -14.41 -34.28
CA ALA A 18 16.29 -13.09 -34.33
C ALA A 18 15.32 -11.93 -34.10
N LEU A 19 14.12 -11.96 -34.72
CA LEU A 19 13.09 -10.94 -34.51
C LEU A 19 12.56 -10.96 -33.07
N TYR A 20 12.36 -12.14 -32.51
CA TYR A 20 11.90 -12.31 -31.14
C TYR A 20 12.93 -11.80 -30.12
N GLU A 21 14.21 -12.12 -30.33
CA GLU A 21 15.32 -11.58 -29.53
C GLU A 21 15.34 -10.04 -29.55
N ARG A 22 15.15 -9.44 -30.73
CA ARG A 22 15.05 -7.98 -30.87
C ARG A 22 13.83 -7.41 -30.15
N LEU A 23 12.67 -8.06 -30.24
CA LEU A 23 11.46 -7.67 -29.52
C LEU A 23 11.65 -7.72 -28.00
N VAL A 24 12.22 -8.82 -27.48
CA VAL A 24 12.51 -8.97 -26.04
C VAL A 24 13.43 -7.86 -25.55
N ARG A 25 14.53 -7.57 -26.28
CA ARG A 25 15.44 -6.47 -25.92
C ARG A 25 14.76 -5.11 -26.00
N PHE A 26 13.87 -4.90 -26.99
CA PHE A 26 13.11 -3.66 -27.13
C PHE A 26 12.20 -3.43 -25.92
N GLU A 27 11.46 -4.46 -25.50
CA GLU A 27 10.51 -4.37 -24.38
C GLU A 27 11.18 -4.30 -23.02
N ALA A 28 12.22 -5.11 -22.80
CA ALA A 28 13.02 -5.03 -21.59
C ALA A 28 13.77 -3.69 -21.50
N ALA A 29 14.21 -3.17 -22.66
CA ALA A 29 15.09 -2.02 -22.85
C ALA A 29 16.33 -2.03 -21.93
N VAL A 30 16.75 -3.24 -21.54
CA VAL A 30 18.02 -3.63 -20.94
C VAL A 30 18.36 -5.02 -21.48
N ASP A 31 19.63 -5.38 -21.50
CA ASP A 31 20.03 -6.70 -22.02
C ASP A 31 19.58 -7.81 -21.07
N VAL A 32 18.62 -8.64 -21.49
CA VAL A 32 18.08 -9.75 -20.72
C VAL A 32 18.23 -11.07 -21.49
N PRO A 33 18.37 -12.21 -20.80
CA PRO A 33 18.38 -13.50 -21.47
C PRO A 33 17.11 -13.71 -22.30
N VAL A 34 17.28 -14.07 -23.58
CA VAL A 34 16.15 -14.32 -24.48
C VAL A 34 15.46 -15.63 -24.08
N PRO A 35 14.13 -15.62 -23.86
CA PRO A 35 13.37 -16.81 -23.55
C PRO A 35 13.41 -17.91 -24.63
N SER A 36 14.12 -19.02 -24.38
CA SER A 36 14.23 -20.13 -25.35
C SER A 36 12.90 -20.83 -25.70
N ARG A 37 11.88 -20.80 -24.83
CA ARG A 37 10.58 -21.50 -25.07
C ARG A 37 9.43 -20.58 -25.47
N ALA A 38 9.71 -19.40 -26.02
CA ALA A 38 8.68 -18.50 -26.54
C ALA A 38 8.73 -18.39 -28.07
N SER A 39 9.45 -19.31 -28.74
CA SER A 39 9.62 -19.34 -30.20
C SER A 39 8.29 -19.35 -30.97
N GLY A 40 7.24 -19.99 -30.43
CA GLY A 40 5.90 -19.99 -31.02
C GLY A 40 5.11 -18.69 -30.86
N LEU A 41 5.64 -17.66 -30.16
CA LEU A 41 4.92 -16.40 -29.96
C LEU A 41 4.71 -15.67 -31.28
N LEU A 42 5.75 -15.53 -32.10
CA LEU A 42 5.65 -14.79 -33.37
C LEU A 42 4.67 -15.48 -34.31
N ASP A 43 4.74 -16.80 -34.42
CA ASP A 43 3.75 -17.61 -35.16
C ASP A 43 2.33 -17.42 -34.65
N ALA A 44 2.13 -17.43 -33.33
CA ALA A 44 0.82 -17.21 -32.72
C ALA A 44 0.31 -15.79 -33.03
N LEU A 45 1.17 -14.77 -32.96
CA LEU A 45 0.82 -13.38 -33.24
C LEU A 45 0.44 -13.16 -34.71
N ARG A 46 1.06 -13.86 -35.66
CA ARG A 46 0.67 -13.81 -37.09
C ARG A 46 -0.79 -14.21 -37.32
N GLY A 47 -1.36 -15.04 -36.45
CA GLY A 47 -2.77 -15.43 -36.51
C GLY A 47 -3.76 -14.33 -36.09
N LEU A 48 -3.28 -13.17 -35.62
CA LEU A 48 -4.14 -12.04 -35.26
C LEU A 48 -4.51 -11.20 -36.49
N GLY A 49 -5.73 -10.66 -36.49
CA GLY A 49 -6.17 -9.74 -37.55
C GLY A 49 -5.27 -8.51 -37.64
N GLY A 50 -4.73 -8.23 -38.83
CA GLY A 50 -3.84 -7.09 -39.07
C GLY A 50 -2.37 -7.32 -38.67
N ALA A 51 -2.00 -8.52 -38.21
CA ALA A 51 -0.63 -8.85 -37.85
C ALA A 51 0.35 -8.74 -39.02
N ASP A 52 -0.07 -9.08 -40.24
CA ASP A 52 0.78 -9.01 -41.44
C ASP A 52 1.42 -7.63 -41.62
N VAL A 53 0.66 -6.56 -41.37
CA VAL A 53 1.16 -5.18 -41.43
C VAL A 53 2.17 -4.93 -40.32
N ALA A 54 1.90 -5.38 -39.09
CA ALA A 54 2.82 -5.20 -37.97
C ALA A 54 4.16 -5.91 -38.21
N PHE A 55 4.13 -7.17 -38.69
CA PHE A 55 5.32 -7.93 -39.03
C PHE A 55 6.08 -7.28 -40.19
N ALA A 56 5.38 -6.89 -41.26
CA ALA A 56 6.01 -6.25 -42.42
C ALA A 56 6.69 -4.92 -42.08
N VAL A 57 6.15 -4.14 -41.13
CA VAL A 57 6.76 -2.88 -40.68
C VAL A 57 7.92 -3.13 -39.71
N ALA A 58 7.83 -4.14 -38.84
CA ALA A 58 8.87 -4.44 -37.87
C ALA A 58 10.15 -5.05 -38.48
N THR A 59 10.03 -5.71 -39.65
CA THR A 59 11.16 -6.32 -40.37
C THR A 59 11.75 -5.46 -41.48
N ARG A 60 11.26 -4.22 -41.69
CA ARG A 60 11.83 -3.31 -42.71
C ARG A 60 13.31 -3.05 -42.46
N ALA A 61 14.13 -3.24 -43.50
CA ALA A 61 15.58 -3.13 -43.43
C ALA A 61 16.07 -1.72 -43.04
N GLU A 62 15.41 -0.67 -43.53
CA GLU A 62 15.89 0.71 -43.38
C GLU A 62 15.46 1.37 -42.05
N ALA A 63 14.30 0.96 -41.50
CA ALA A 63 13.73 1.56 -40.29
C ALA A 63 12.76 0.58 -39.60
N PRO A 64 13.26 -0.46 -38.92
CA PRO A 64 12.40 -1.43 -38.27
C PRO A 64 11.66 -0.80 -37.08
N ARG A 65 10.34 -0.99 -37.02
CA ARG A 65 9.47 -0.44 -35.97
C ARG A 65 8.96 -1.54 -35.03
N LEU A 66 9.79 -1.89 -34.04
CA LEU A 66 9.45 -2.91 -33.04
C LEU A 66 8.32 -2.48 -32.11
N ASP A 67 8.06 -1.17 -31.99
CA ASP A 67 6.92 -0.63 -31.24
C ASP A 67 5.57 -1.14 -31.75
N VAL A 68 5.46 -1.42 -33.06
CA VAL A 68 4.22 -1.96 -33.65
C VAL A 68 3.98 -3.41 -33.22
N LEU A 69 5.04 -4.24 -33.20
CA LEU A 69 4.95 -5.61 -32.65
C LEU A 69 4.74 -5.60 -31.14
N SER A 70 5.37 -4.68 -30.41
CA SER A 70 5.15 -4.51 -28.98
C SER A 70 3.71 -4.07 -28.66
N GLY A 71 3.06 -3.34 -29.57
CA GLY A 71 1.63 -3.05 -29.46
C GLY A 71 0.73 -4.28 -29.48
N LEU A 72 1.15 -5.37 -30.16
CA LEU A 72 0.43 -6.64 -30.17
C LEU A 72 0.60 -7.46 -28.88
N THR A 73 1.76 -7.31 -28.22
CA THR A 73 2.07 -7.99 -26.94
C THR A 73 1.52 -7.22 -25.74
N HIS A 74 1.46 -5.89 -25.81
CA HIS A 74 0.90 -5.00 -24.78
C HIS A 74 -0.38 -4.29 -25.24
N PRO A 75 -1.43 -5.01 -25.65
CA PRO A 75 -2.68 -4.35 -26.02
C PRO A 75 -3.34 -3.73 -24.78
N PRO A 76 -4.20 -2.71 -24.98
CA PRO A 76 -5.03 -2.17 -23.90
C PRO A 76 -5.98 -3.24 -23.33
N SER A 77 -6.39 -4.23 -24.14
CA SER A 77 -7.21 -5.36 -23.71
C SER A 77 -6.84 -6.62 -24.48
N PHE A 78 -6.88 -7.76 -23.81
CA PHE A 78 -6.69 -9.10 -24.37
C PHE A 78 -8.02 -9.78 -24.76
N VAL A 79 -9.15 -9.07 -24.65
CA VAL A 79 -10.46 -9.58 -25.06
C VAL A 79 -10.42 -9.97 -26.55
N GLY A 80 -10.86 -11.20 -26.85
CA GLY A 80 -10.92 -11.71 -28.22
C GLY A 80 -9.61 -12.29 -28.74
N TYR A 81 -8.52 -12.27 -27.95
CA TYR A 81 -7.28 -12.94 -28.34
C TYR A 81 -7.45 -14.46 -28.33
N PRO A 82 -6.92 -15.20 -29.33
CA PRO A 82 -6.94 -16.65 -29.33
C PRO A 82 -6.17 -17.23 -28.13
N PRO A 83 -6.60 -18.38 -27.56
CA PRO A 83 -5.98 -18.93 -26.36
C PRO A 83 -4.51 -19.32 -26.55
N VAL A 84 -4.09 -19.71 -27.76
CA VAL A 84 -2.68 -19.98 -28.05
C VAL A 84 -1.82 -18.71 -27.92
N VAL A 85 -2.33 -17.56 -28.34
CA VAL A 85 -1.65 -16.27 -28.22
C VAL A 85 -1.56 -15.87 -26.75
N LEU A 86 -2.66 -15.95 -26.01
CA LEU A 86 -2.70 -15.66 -24.57
C LEU A 86 -1.70 -16.51 -23.78
N HIS A 87 -1.58 -17.80 -24.10
CA HIS A 87 -0.58 -18.68 -23.48
C HIS A 87 0.83 -18.16 -23.71
N HIS A 88 1.19 -17.88 -24.96
CA HIS A 88 2.54 -17.42 -25.29
C HIS A 88 2.85 -16.05 -24.70
N LEU A 89 1.89 -15.12 -24.68
CA LEU A 89 2.04 -13.81 -24.05
C LEU A 89 2.22 -13.91 -22.53
N GLY A 90 1.46 -14.78 -21.87
CA GLY A 90 1.64 -15.08 -20.45
C GLY A 90 3.06 -15.54 -20.13
N LEU A 91 3.58 -16.52 -20.88
CA LEU A 91 4.95 -17.01 -20.70
C LEU A 91 6.02 -15.98 -21.05
N HIS A 92 5.81 -15.21 -22.10
CA HIS A 92 6.71 -14.18 -22.58
C HIS A 92 6.89 -13.09 -21.51
N HIS A 93 5.79 -12.50 -21.05
CA HIS A 93 5.85 -11.45 -20.04
C HIS A 93 6.31 -11.97 -18.68
N ALA A 94 5.93 -13.19 -18.26
CA ALA A 94 6.44 -13.76 -17.01
C ALA A 94 7.97 -13.86 -17.00
N ARG A 95 8.59 -14.19 -18.14
CA ARG A 95 10.05 -14.30 -18.24
C ARG A 95 10.75 -12.95 -18.30
N ILE A 96 10.20 -11.99 -19.04
CA ILE A 96 10.74 -10.62 -19.03
C ILE A 96 10.63 -10.05 -17.62
N ALA A 97 9.47 -10.19 -16.97
CA ALA A 97 9.28 -9.75 -15.59
C ALA A 97 10.35 -10.34 -14.67
N GLY A 98 10.55 -11.67 -14.71
CA GLY A 98 11.58 -12.37 -13.95
C GLY A 98 13.01 -11.88 -14.19
N ALA A 99 13.36 -11.52 -15.43
CA ALA A 99 14.69 -10.99 -15.76
C ALA A 99 14.90 -9.53 -15.32
N LEU A 100 13.81 -8.78 -15.11
CA LEU A 100 13.83 -7.37 -14.74
C LEU A 100 13.69 -7.12 -13.23
N GLU A 101 13.29 -8.10 -12.42
CA GLU A 101 12.90 -7.90 -11.01
C GLU A 101 13.98 -7.17 -10.18
N GLY A 102 15.25 -7.53 -10.36
CA GLY A 102 16.38 -6.93 -9.64
C GLY A 102 17.05 -5.75 -10.35
N ARG A 103 16.55 -5.33 -11.53
CA ARG A 103 17.22 -4.34 -12.40
C ARG A 103 16.32 -3.14 -12.70
N GLU A 104 15.09 -3.42 -13.14
CA GLU A 104 14.08 -2.43 -13.54
C GLU A 104 12.72 -2.80 -12.93
N PRO A 105 12.53 -2.67 -11.60
CA PRO A 105 11.32 -3.15 -10.90
C PRO A 105 10.02 -2.57 -11.48
N ALA A 106 10.03 -1.29 -11.85
CA ALA A 106 8.86 -0.62 -12.42
C ALA A 106 8.41 -1.26 -13.75
N ARG A 107 9.35 -1.66 -14.61
CA ARG A 107 9.07 -2.37 -15.86
C ARG A 107 8.71 -3.83 -15.60
N ALA A 108 9.37 -4.48 -14.64
CA ALA A 108 9.01 -5.84 -14.23
C ALA A 108 7.53 -5.93 -13.83
N LEU A 109 7.00 -4.92 -13.12
CA LEU A 109 5.58 -4.87 -12.77
C LEU A 109 4.63 -4.76 -13.97
N VAL A 110 5.01 -4.00 -15.01
CA VAL A 110 4.20 -3.89 -16.24
C VAL A 110 4.06 -5.25 -16.90
N HIS A 111 5.16 -6.01 -16.95
CA HIS A 111 5.15 -7.37 -17.50
C HIS A 111 4.47 -8.38 -16.58
N HIS A 112 4.60 -8.27 -15.25
CA HIS A 112 3.79 -9.09 -14.32
C HIS A 112 2.30 -8.88 -14.56
N GLU A 113 1.86 -7.63 -14.71
CA GLU A 113 0.46 -7.31 -14.99
C GLU A 113 0.00 -7.88 -16.34
N ALA A 114 0.78 -7.72 -17.40
CA ALA A 114 0.46 -8.27 -18.73
C ALA A 114 0.45 -9.81 -18.74
N SER A 115 1.37 -10.44 -18.00
CA SER A 115 1.41 -11.89 -17.78
C SER A 115 0.12 -12.37 -17.11
N LEU A 116 -0.24 -11.78 -15.97
CA LEU A 116 -1.47 -12.11 -15.25
C LEU A 116 -2.71 -11.91 -16.11
N ALA A 117 -2.80 -10.79 -16.84
CA ALA A 117 -3.93 -10.52 -17.72
C ALA A 117 -4.08 -11.60 -18.80
N SER A 118 -2.96 -12.02 -19.40
CA SER A 118 -2.94 -13.08 -20.41
C SER A 118 -3.38 -14.43 -19.85
N PHE A 119 -2.86 -14.83 -18.68
CA PHE A 119 -3.25 -16.07 -18.02
C PHE A 119 -4.72 -16.04 -17.56
N PHE A 120 -5.21 -14.93 -17.01
CA PHE A 120 -6.61 -14.81 -16.64
C PHE A 120 -7.54 -14.89 -17.86
N GLY A 121 -7.13 -14.38 -19.02
CA GLY A 121 -7.88 -14.51 -20.26
C GLY A 121 -8.05 -15.98 -20.69
N LEU A 122 -7.06 -16.85 -20.42
CA LEU A 122 -7.15 -18.28 -20.73
C LEU A 122 -8.29 -18.99 -20.00
N LEU A 123 -8.76 -18.47 -18.87
CA LEU A 123 -9.87 -19.08 -18.13
C LEU A 123 -11.19 -19.05 -18.92
N ALA A 124 -11.30 -18.20 -19.94
CA ALA A 124 -12.43 -18.21 -20.87
C ALA A 124 -12.35 -19.35 -21.90
N HIS A 125 -11.25 -20.11 -21.95
CA HIS A 125 -10.97 -21.15 -22.96
C HIS A 125 -10.69 -22.53 -22.33
N PRO A 126 -11.66 -23.13 -21.61
CA PRO A 126 -11.45 -24.38 -20.88
C PRO A 126 -11.00 -25.54 -21.78
N SER A 127 -11.55 -25.67 -22.99
CA SER A 127 -11.16 -26.74 -23.92
C SER A 127 -9.70 -26.66 -24.36
N TYR A 128 -9.15 -25.45 -24.49
CA TYR A 128 -7.73 -25.27 -24.79
C TYR A 128 -6.85 -25.74 -23.62
N LEU A 129 -7.22 -25.35 -22.39
CA LEU A 129 -6.49 -25.72 -21.18
C LEU A 129 -6.55 -27.23 -20.92
N GLU A 130 -7.72 -27.85 -21.06
CA GLU A 130 -7.86 -29.31 -20.95
C GLU A 130 -7.01 -30.04 -21.99
N GLY A 131 -7.02 -29.57 -23.25
CA GLY A 131 -6.19 -30.11 -24.31
C GLY A 131 -4.70 -29.98 -24.01
N PHE A 132 -4.28 -28.83 -23.47
CA PHE A 132 -2.90 -28.58 -23.05
C PHE A 132 -2.48 -29.51 -21.91
N VAL A 133 -3.28 -29.61 -20.85
CA VAL A 133 -3.01 -30.48 -19.70
C VAL A 133 -2.96 -31.95 -20.12
N ARG A 134 -3.89 -32.40 -20.98
CA ARG A 134 -3.92 -33.78 -21.48
C ARG A 134 -2.66 -34.13 -22.28
N ARG A 135 -2.12 -33.19 -23.07
CA ARG A 135 -0.84 -33.39 -23.76
C ARG A 135 0.32 -33.55 -22.77
N GLY A 136 0.31 -32.82 -21.65
CA GLY A 136 1.35 -32.90 -20.62
C GLY A 136 1.28 -34.17 -19.77
N LEU A 137 0.08 -34.59 -19.35
CA LEU A 137 -0.11 -35.79 -18.52
C LEU A 137 -0.08 -37.11 -19.32
N GLY A 138 -0.26 -37.03 -20.64
CA GLY A 138 -0.35 -38.19 -21.52
C GLY A 138 -1.77 -38.79 -21.62
N PRO A 139 -1.95 -39.76 -22.53
CA PRO A 139 -3.27 -40.24 -22.95
C PRO A 139 -4.03 -41.04 -21.87
N LYS A 140 -3.35 -41.49 -20.81
CA LYS A 140 -3.94 -42.27 -19.71
C LYS A 140 -4.44 -41.41 -18.55
N ALA A 141 -4.31 -40.09 -18.62
CA ALA A 141 -4.75 -39.19 -17.56
C ALA A 141 -6.26 -39.26 -17.35
N SER A 142 -6.70 -39.29 -16.08
CA SER A 142 -8.12 -39.26 -15.75
C SER A 142 -8.74 -37.93 -16.21
N ARG A 143 -10.03 -37.96 -16.57
CA ARG A 143 -10.76 -36.73 -16.95
C ARG A 143 -10.77 -35.73 -15.81
N ASP A 144 -10.94 -36.20 -14.58
CA ASP A 144 -11.02 -35.35 -13.39
C ASP A 144 -9.69 -34.64 -13.09
N ASP A 145 -8.56 -35.33 -13.25
CA ASP A 145 -7.23 -34.71 -13.10
C ASP A 145 -6.98 -33.65 -14.17
N VAL A 146 -7.38 -33.93 -15.43
CA VAL A 146 -7.24 -32.98 -16.53
C VAL A 146 -8.06 -31.72 -16.25
N THR A 147 -9.33 -31.86 -15.87
CA THR A 147 -10.23 -30.73 -15.58
C THR A 147 -9.73 -29.92 -14.37
N ARG A 148 -9.33 -30.60 -13.30
CA ARG A 148 -8.84 -29.96 -12.07
C ARG A 148 -7.59 -29.12 -12.35
N LEU A 149 -6.60 -29.68 -13.05
CA LEU A 149 -5.37 -28.97 -13.39
C LEU A 149 -5.62 -27.86 -14.42
N ALA A 150 -6.47 -28.09 -15.43
CA ALA A 150 -6.82 -27.07 -16.42
C ALA A 150 -7.46 -25.85 -15.76
N THR A 151 -8.28 -26.05 -14.73
CA THR A 151 -8.92 -24.96 -13.97
C THR A 151 -7.92 -24.22 -13.06
N ALA A 152 -6.91 -24.92 -12.53
CA ALA A 152 -5.95 -24.36 -11.59
C ALA A 152 -4.77 -23.65 -12.28
N LEU A 153 -4.33 -24.15 -13.43
CA LEU A 153 -3.11 -23.71 -14.12
C LEU A 153 -3.04 -22.17 -14.32
N PRO A 154 -4.11 -21.49 -14.79
CA PRO A 154 -4.02 -20.06 -15.06
C PRO A 154 -3.93 -19.20 -13.80
N ALA A 155 -4.22 -19.75 -12.62
CA ALA A 155 -4.05 -19.09 -11.33
C ALA A 155 -2.66 -19.32 -10.71
N GLU A 156 -1.85 -20.24 -11.25
CA GLU A 156 -0.52 -20.56 -10.71
C GLU A 156 0.42 -19.33 -10.61
N PRO A 157 0.48 -18.43 -11.62
CA PRO A 157 1.30 -17.21 -11.50
C PRO A 157 0.88 -16.32 -10.33
N LEU A 158 -0.43 -16.22 -10.07
CA LEU A 158 -0.97 -15.46 -8.94
C LEU A 158 -0.54 -16.09 -7.61
N GLU A 159 -0.67 -17.41 -7.48
CA GLU A 159 -0.22 -18.15 -6.29
C GLU A 159 1.31 -18.07 -6.10
N GLY A 160 2.07 -18.05 -7.19
CA GLY A 160 3.51 -17.85 -7.20
C GLY A 160 3.92 -16.50 -6.59
N LEU A 161 3.23 -15.41 -6.97
CA LEU A 161 3.43 -14.10 -6.33
C LEU A 161 3.13 -14.16 -4.83
N GLY A 162 2.04 -14.81 -4.44
CA GLY A 162 1.68 -15.02 -3.03
C GLY A 162 2.75 -15.79 -2.22
N ARG A 163 3.37 -16.82 -2.80
CA ARG A 163 4.49 -17.54 -2.17
C ARG A 163 5.70 -16.63 -1.95
N ARG A 164 6.15 -15.93 -2.99
CA ARG A 164 7.31 -15.03 -2.90
C ARG A 164 7.09 -13.87 -1.92
N ALA A 165 5.86 -13.33 -1.90
CA ALA A 165 5.49 -12.32 -0.92
C ALA A 165 5.70 -12.84 0.50
N ARG A 166 5.13 -14.00 0.84
CA ARG A 166 5.26 -14.61 2.18
C ARG A 166 6.70 -15.01 2.53
N GLU A 167 7.44 -15.59 1.60
CA GLU A 167 8.81 -16.05 1.81
C GLU A 167 9.76 -14.89 2.13
N GLY A 168 9.60 -13.75 1.47
CA GLY A 168 10.52 -12.61 1.63
C GLY A 168 10.05 -11.51 2.58
N VAL A 169 8.76 -11.47 3.00
CA VAL A 169 8.23 -10.32 3.77
C VAL A 169 8.88 -10.16 5.14
N LEU A 170 9.27 -11.25 5.82
CA LEU A 170 9.94 -11.17 7.11
C LEU A 170 11.34 -10.53 7.00
N SER A 171 12.01 -10.76 5.87
CA SER A 171 13.33 -10.20 5.57
C SER A 171 13.26 -8.93 4.71
N LEU A 172 12.05 -8.47 4.37
CA LEU A 172 11.80 -7.31 3.51
C LEU A 172 12.57 -7.37 2.17
N THR A 173 12.58 -8.53 1.52
CA THR A 173 13.37 -8.70 0.28
C THR A 173 12.77 -7.94 -0.92
N PRO A 174 13.58 -7.43 -1.87
CA PRO A 174 13.09 -6.75 -3.07
C PRO A 174 12.06 -7.58 -3.86
N GLU A 175 12.25 -8.89 -3.94
CA GLU A 175 11.38 -9.82 -4.67
C GLU A 175 9.99 -9.91 -4.02
N SER A 176 9.93 -9.91 -2.68
CA SER A 176 8.66 -9.90 -1.95
C SER A 176 7.91 -8.57 -2.12
N ARG A 177 8.63 -7.44 -2.11
CA ARG A 177 8.04 -6.13 -2.41
C ARG A 177 7.42 -6.10 -3.79
N LEU A 178 8.18 -6.53 -4.81
CA LEU A 178 7.70 -6.59 -6.18
C LEU A 178 6.49 -7.51 -6.30
N ALA A 179 6.48 -8.64 -5.59
CA ALA A 179 5.35 -9.56 -5.57
C ALA A 179 4.09 -8.91 -4.96
N LEU A 180 4.22 -8.19 -3.85
CA LEU A 180 3.13 -7.45 -3.21
C LEU A 180 2.59 -6.32 -4.10
N GLU A 181 3.48 -5.61 -4.79
CA GLU A 181 3.12 -4.58 -5.77
C GLU A 181 2.40 -5.18 -6.99
N ALA A 182 2.83 -6.35 -7.47
CA ALA A 182 2.15 -7.09 -8.54
C ALA A 182 0.77 -7.60 -8.10
N LEU A 183 0.64 -8.13 -6.87
CA LEU A 183 -0.64 -8.54 -6.28
C LEU A 183 -1.62 -7.35 -6.20
N ALA A 184 -1.12 -6.15 -5.86
CA ALA A 184 -1.92 -4.92 -5.83
C ALA A 184 -2.52 -4.56 -7.20
N ARG A 185 -1.86 -4.96 -8.30
CA ARG A 185 -2.27 -4.66 -9.67
C ARG A 185 -3.16 -5.72 -10.31
N VAL A 186 -3.51 -6.78 -9.58
CA VAL A 186 -4.38 -7.86 -10.10
C VAL A 186 -5.71 -7.32 -10.65
N ARG A 187 -6.31 -6.32 -10.00
CA ARG A 187 -7.56 -5.70 -10.51
C ARG A 187 -7.37 -5.02 -11.87
N SER A 188 -6.20 -4.41 -12.11
CA SER A 188 -5.84 -3.85 -13.42
C SER A 188 -5.67 -4.95 -14.46
N ALA A 189 -4.93 -6.01 -14.12
CA ALA A 189 -4.77 -7.18 -14.99
C ALA A 189 -6.11 -7.82 -15.37
N LEU A 190 -7.03 -7.95 -14.41
CA LEU A 190 -8.38 -8.48 -14.62
C LEU A 190 -9.23 -7.60 -15.54
N ALA A 191 -9.10 -6.28 -15.47
CA ALA A 191 -9.79 -5.36 -16.38
C ALA A 191 -9.35 -5.54 -17.84
N ARG A 192 -8.09 -5.96 -18.05
CA ARG A 192 -7.52 -6.19 -19.39
C ARG A 192 -7.79 -7.60 -19.93
N SER A 193 -8.04 -8.58 -19.07
CA SER A 193 -8.07 -10.00 -19.45
C SER A 193 -9.33 -10.47 -20.17
N GLY A 194 -10.45 -9.76 -19.99
CA GLY A 194 -11.77 -10.22 -20.47
C GLY A 194 -12.39 -11.31 -19.62
N ALA A 195 -11.88 -11.55 -18.40
CA ALA A 195 -12.45 -12.53 -17.47
C ALA A 195 -13.90 -12.20 -17.09
N THR A 196 -14.71 -13.23 -16.86
CA THR A 196 -16.11 -13.06 -16.46
C THR A 196 -16.23 -12.42 -15.06
N PRO A 197 -17.33 -11.71 -14.74
CA PRO A 197 -17.48 -11.03 -13.44
C PRO A 197 -17.27 -11.95 -12.23
N GLY A 198 -17.73 -13.21 -12.30
CA GLY A 198 -17.52 -14.19 -11.23
C GLY A 198 -16.05 -14.55 -11.02
N LEU A 199 -15.28 -14.71 -12.10
CA LEU A 199 -13.84 -14.96 -12.02
C LEU A 199 -13.07 -13.73 -11.55
N VAL A 200 -13.47 -12.54 -11.99
CA VAL A 200 -12.89 -11.27 -11.53
C VAL A 200 -13.00 -11.15 -10.02
N THR A 201 -14.19 -11.36 -9.46
CA THR A 201 -14.41 -11.32 -7.99
C THR A 201 -13.57 -12.38 -7.28
N LYS A 202 -13.55 -13.63 -7.77
CA LYS A 202 -12.79 -14.73 -7.17
C LYS A 202 -11.29 -14.45 -7.15
N LEU A 203 -10.71 -14.04 -8.28
CA LEU A 203 -9.27 -13.80 -8.40
C LEU A 203 -8.82 -12.53 -7.68
N ALA A 204 -9.64 -11.46 -7.70
CA ALA A 204 -9.37 -10.27 -6.92
C ALA A 204 -9.39 -10.57 -5.42
N SER A 205 -10.40 -11.30 -4.93
CA SER A 205 -10.47 -11.73 -3.54
C SER A 205 -9.28 -12.64 -3.16
N ARG A 206 -8.84 -13.53 -4.06
CA ARG A 206 -7.66 -14.36 -3.81
C ARG A 206 -6.38 -13.54 -3.73
N ALA A 207 -6.20 -12.55 -4.60
CA ALA A 207 -5.06 -11.65 -4.56
C ALA A 207 -5.03 -10.82 -3.26
N ASP A 208 -6.19 -10.28 -2.86
CA ASP A 208 -6.35 -9.55 -1.60
C ASP A 208 -6.01 -10.45 -0.41
N ALA A 209 -6.45 -11.71 -0.41
CA ALA A 209 -6.11 -12.69 0.63
C ALA A 209 -4.61 -13.02 0.69
N LEU A 210 -3.98 -13.28 -0.45
CA LEU A 210 -2.53 -13.56 -0.52
C LEU A 210 -1.69 -12.38 -0.02
N ARG A 211 -2.12 -11.14 -0.32
CA ARG A 211 -1.49 -9.92 0.19
C ARG A 211 -1.70 -9.79 1.70
N ALA A 212 -2.91 -10.01 2.19
CA ALA A 212 -3.23 -10.00 3.61
C ALA A 212 -2.40 -11.03 4.40
N GLU A 213 -2.32 -12.28 3.92
CA GLU A 213 -1.51 -13.33 4.55
C GLU A 213 -0.03 -12.91 4.74
N ALA A 214 0.57 -12.24 3.75
CA ALA A 214 1.94 -11.75 3.85
C ALA A 214 2.08 -10.55 4.81
N ILE A 215 1.10 -9.64 4.82
CA ILE A 215 1.09 -8.50 5.74
C ILE A 215 0.92 -8.99 7.19
N ASP A 216 -0.01 -9.92 7.43
CA ASP A 216 -0.27 -10.52 8.73
C ASP A 216 0.97 -11.21 9.27
N LEU A 217 1.69 -11.97 8.44
CA LEU A 217 2.96 -12.59 8.84
C LEU A 217 4.01 -11.54 9.28
N ALA A 218 4.07 -10.41 8.59
CA ALA A 218 5.02 -9.35 8.91
C ALA A 218 4.65 -8.58 10.19
N THR A 219 3.37 -8.29 10.39
CA THR A 219 2.86 -7.59 11.58
C THR A 219 2.86 -8.49 12.80
N GLU A 220 2.59 -9.80 12.64
CA GLU A 220 2.63 -10.78 13.73
C GLU A 220 4.00 -10.83 14.40
N ARG A 221 5.10 -10.80 13.62
CA ARG A 221 6.45 -10.71 14.19
C ARG A 221 6.63 -9.48 15.08
N ILE A 222 6.08 -8.33 14.67
CA ILE A 222 6.12 -7.11 15.48
C ILE A 222 5.22 -7.26 16.71
N GLY A 223 4.07 -7.92 16.58
CA GLY A 223 3.16 -8.24 17.68
C GLY A 223 3.85 -9.04 18.78
N HIS A 224 4.50 -10.15 18.41
CA HIS A 224 5.28 -10.99 19.33
C HIS A 224 6.40 -10.19 20.02
N ALA A 225 7.12 -9.35 19.27
CA ALA A 225 8.16 -8.49 19.86
C ALA A 225 7.61 -7.48 20.89
N LEU A 226 6.40 -6.96 20.66
CA LEU A 226 5.72 -6.08 21.62
C LEU A 226 5.25 -6.84 22.87
N ASP A 227 4.71 -8.04 22.70
CA ASP A 227 4.24 -8.89 23.82
C ASP A 227 5.42 -9.34 24.70
N ASP A 228 6.55 -9.72 24.08
CA ASP A 228 7.80 -10.02 24.78
C ASP A 228 8.32 -8.81 25.56
N ALA A 229 8.37 -7.63 24.93
CA ALA A 229 8.79 -6.39 25.58
C ALA A 229 7.86 -6.02 26.75
N SER A 230 6.55 -6.24 26.60
CA SER A 230 5.57 -6.06 27.68
C SER A 230 5.87 -6.98 28.86
N THR A 231 6.11 -8.27 28.59
CA THR A 231 6.37 -9.29 29.61
C THR A 231 7.64 -9.02 30.39
N ARG A 232 8.67 -8.45 29.72
CA ARG A 232 9.94 -8.06 30.37
C ARG A 232 9.91 -6.67 31.01
N GLY A 233 8.83 -5.89 30.86
CA GLY A 233 8.76 -4.50 31.35
C GLY A 233 9.60 -3.49 30.55
N GLU A 234 9.96 -3.84 29.32
CA GLU A 234 10.86 -3.14 28.39
C GLU A 234 10.11 -2.38 27.27
N LEU A 235 8.83 -2.04 27.48
CA LEU A 235 8.01 -1.35 26.45
C LEU A 235 8.61 -0.02 25.99
N THR A 236 9.27 0.73 26.88
CA THR A 236 9.87 2.04 26.55
C THR A 236 11.18 1.92 25.76
N THR A 237 11.76 0.73 25.65
CA THR A 237 12.99 0.46 24.90
C THR A 237 12.71 -0.50 23.75
N ALA A 238 12.67 -1.81 24.02
CA ALA A 238 12.46 -2.85 23.02
C ALA A 238 11.11 -2.71 22.30
N GLY A 239 10.05 -2.34 23.03
CA GLY A 239 8.74 -2.10 22.43
C GLY A 239 8.75 -0.94 21.44
N LEU A 240 9.43 0.15 21.79
CA LEU A 240 9.58 1.31 20.91
C LEU A 240 10.39 0.99 19.65
N ASP A 241 11.46 0.19 19.78
CA ASP A 241 12.23 -0.26 18.61
C ASP A 241 11.41 -1.18 17.69
N ALA A 242 10.57 -2.06 18.25
CA ALA A 242 9.63 -2.85 17.46
C ALA A 242 8.64 -1.98 16.67
N LEU A 243 8.06 -0.94 17.29
CA LEU A 243 7.16 0.00 16.61
C LEU A 243 7.87 0.78 15.49
N ARG A 244 9.14 1.11 15.65
CA ARG A 244 9.92 1.74 14.56
C ARG A 244 10.17 0.76 13.41
N GLY A 245 10.40 -0.51 13.71
CA GLY A 245 10.51 -1.57 12.70
C GLY A 245 9.25 -1.71 11.84
N LEU A 246 8.08 -1.43 12.40
CA LEU A 246 6.81 -1.46 11.66
C LEU A 246 6.76 -0.47 10.50
N VAL A 247 7.47 0.66 10.57
CA VAL A 247 7.55 1.63 9.46
C VAL A 247 8.18 0.99 8.23
N ALA A 248 9.24 0.20 8.42
CA ALA A 248 9.89 -0.49 7.31
C ALA A 248 8.93 -1.51 6.66
N VAL A 249 8.13 -2.21 7.47
CA VAL A 249 7.06 -3.09 6.98
C VAL A 249 6.03 -2.29 6.17
N TRP A 250 5.54 -1.16 6.71
CA TRP A 250 4.54 -0.32 6.05
C TRP A 250 5.00 0.19 4.68
N GLU A 251 6.21 0.74 4.58
CA GLU A 251 6.77 1.19 3.31
C GLU A 251 6.99 0.02 2.34
N HIS A 252 7.41 -1.14 2.85
CA HIS A 252 7.64 -2.35 2.04
C HIS A 252 6.37 -2.89 1.40
N VAL A 253 5.25 -2.90 2.13
CA VAL A 253 3.96 -3.40 1.63
C VAL A 253 3.17 -2.34 0.84
N GLY A 254 3.81 -1.22 0.50
CA GLY A 254 3.20 -0.16 -0.29
C GLY A 254 2.21 0.70 0.49
N ARG A 255 2.51 0.96 1.77
CA ARG A 255 1.72 1.76 2.71
C ARG A 255 0.31 1.23 2.91
N ASP A 256 0.23 -0.08 3.13
CA ASP A 256 -1.03 -0.76 3.34
C ASP A 256 -1.70 -0.33 4.65
N GLU A 257 -3.01 -0.18 4.58
CA GLU A 257 -3.87 0.26 5.66
C GLU A 257 -3.93 -0.74 6.82
N ALA A 258 -3.77 -2.04 6.55
CA ALA A 258 -3.74 -3.06 7.59
C ALA A 258 -2.60 -2.84 8.59
N VAL A 259 -1.44 -2.34 8.12
CA VAL A 259 -0.30 -2.02 8.99
C VAL A 259 -0.57 -0.76 9.82
N GLU A 260 -1.27 0.21 9.26
CA GLU A 260 -1.68 1.43 9.98
C GLU A 260 -2.68 1.10 11.10
N ARG A 261 -3.66 0.24 10.81
CA ARG A 261 -4.63 -0.28 11.79
C ARG A 261 -3.94 -1.06 12.91
N PHE A 262 -3.04 -1.98 12.54
CA PHE A 262 -2.23 -2.72 13.50
C PHE A 262 -1.43 -1.79 14.43
N PHE A 263 -0.82 -0.72 13.89
CA PHE A 263 -0.08 0.24 14.69
C PHE A 263 -0.97 0.87 15.77
N VAL A 264 -2.11 1.44 15.39
CA VAL A 264 -2.97 2.15 16.37
C VAL A 264 -3.60 1.22 17.39
N GLU A 265 -3.82 -0.06 17.06
CA GLU A 265 -4.31 -1.07 18.00
C GLU A 265 -3.25 -1.53 19.01
N ARG A 266 -1.97 -1.58 18.60
CA ARG A 266 -0.90 -2.23 19.40
C ARG A 266 0.06 -1.25 20.07
N ALA A 267 0.18 -0.01 19.59
CA ALA A 267 1.14 0.96 20.09
C ALA A 267 0.66 1.77 21.31
N GLU A 268 -0.64 1.75 21.63
CA GLU A 268 -1.19 2.54 22.74
C GLU A 268 -0.57 2.20 24.12
N PRO A 269 -0.38 0.91 24.51
CA PRO A 269 0.28 0.56 25.76
C PRO A 269 1.69 1.15 25.91
N VAL A 270 2.46 1.22 24.81
CA VAL A 270 3.79 1.83 24.80
C VAL A 270 3.70 3.32 25.12
N CYS A 271 2.75 4.03 24.49
CA CYS A 271 2.55 5.46 24.74
C CYS A 271 2.12 5.76 26.17
N TRP A 272 1.24 4.92 26.75
CA TRP A 272 0.86 5.05 28.16
C TRP A 272 2.02 4.78 29.12
N GLU A 273 2.89 3.81 28.82
CA GLU A 273 4.08 3.55 29.61
C GLU A 273 5.04 4.77 29.60
N LEU A 274 5.29 5.32 28.41
CA LEU A 274 6.10 6.54 28.24
C LEU A 274 5.51 7.71 29.04
N GLN A 275 4.20 7.92 28.97
CA GLN A 275 3.51 8.96 29.74
C GLN A 275 3.67 8.75 31.25
N ARG A 276 3.48 7.51 31.73
CA ARG A 276 3.55 7.17 33.16
C ARG A 276 4.96 7.39 33.72
N ARG A 277 5.98 7.01 32.95
CA ARG A 277 7.39 7.18 33.32
C ARG A 277 7.94 8.58 33.03
N ARG A 278 7.18 9.44 32.34
CA ARG A 278 7.60 10.77 31.88
C ARG A 278 8.83 10.72 30.96
N GLU A 279 8.88 9.69 30.11
CA GLU A 279 9.97 9.41 29.17
C GLU A 279 9.80 10.23 27.89
N TRP A 280 10.04 11.54 27.97
CA TRP A 280 9.81 12.48 26.87
C TRP A 280 10.70 12.23 25.64
N GLU A 281 11.91 11.71 25.85
CA GLU A 281 12.78 11.30 24.74
C GLU A 281 12.17 10.14 23.94
N GLY A 282 11.50 9.19 24.60
CA GLY A 282 10.77 8.11 23.94
C GLY A 282 9.62 8.65 23.09
N PHE A 283 8.87 9.63 23.59
CA PHE A 283 7.86 10.32 22.78
C PHE A 283 8.47 11.02 21.57
N ALA A 284 9.59 11.71 21.73
CA ALA A 284 10.30 12.34 20.61
C ALA A 284 10.79 11.32 19.58
N ARG A 285 11.24 10.13 20.01
CA ARG A 285 11.61 9.04 19.09
C ARG A 285 10.42 8.49 18.30
N LEU A 286 9.23 8.46 18.90
CA LEU A 286 8.01 7.95 18.24
C LEU A 286 7.37 9.00 17.34
N PHE A 287 7.38 10.27 17.72
CA PHE A 287 6.58 11.32 17.10
C PHE A 287 7.39 12.45 16.43
N GLY A 288 8.66 12.59 16.79
CA GLY A 288 9.55 13.67 16.37
C GLY A 288 9.94 14.56 17.54
N THR A 289 11.15 15.11 17.46
CA THR A 289 11.60 16.17 18.36
C THR A 289 10.78 17.44 18.18
N PRO A 290 10.71 18.33 19.18
CA PRO A 290 10.01 19.60 19.04
C PRO A 290 10.44 20.43 17.81
N ASP A 291 11.71 20.39 17.43
CA ASP A 291 12.24 21.11 16.26
C ASP A 291 11.80 20.47 14.93
N GLU A 292 11.73 19.14 14.85
CA GLU A 292 11.23 18.40 13.69
C GLU A 292 9.73 18.61 13.50
N VAL A 293 8.97 18.49 14.59
CA VAL A 293 7.53 18.83 14.65
C VAL A 293 7.32 20.28 14.24
N THR A 294 8.23 21.19 14.65
CA THR A 294 8.09 22.61 14.33
C THR A 294 8.17 22.88 12.84
N ARG A 295 9.08 22.18 12.15
CA ARG A 295 9.30 22.24 10.71
C ARG A 295 8.29 21.44 9.89
N GLY A 296 7.30 20.81 10.52
CA GLY A 296 6.29 19.99 9.85
C GLY A 296 6.84 18.66 9.33
N ALA A 297 7.93 18.16 9.92
CA ALA A 297 8.60 16.93 9.53
C ALA A 297 8.52 15.87 10.64
N PRO A 298 7.31 15.36 10.98
CA PRO A 298 7.21 14.33 12.00
C PRO A 298 7.92 13.04 11.57
N THR A 299 8.21 12.19 12.55
CA THR A 299 8.83 10.87 12.33
C THR A 299 8.00 10.02 11.37
N ALA A 300 8.67 9.07 10.73
CA ALA A 300 7.99 8.11 9.86
C ALA A 300 6.94 7.27 10.61
N THR A 301 7.13 7.01 11.91
CA THR A 301 6.14 6.33 12.74
C THR A 301 4.85 7.13 12.90
N PHE A 302 4.92 8.44 13.10
CA PHE A 302 3.70 9.26 13.17
C PHE A 302 2.96 9.37 11.82
N ARG A 303 3.67 9.19 10.70
CA ARG A 303 3.02 9.16 9.38
C ARG A 303 2.04 8.01 9.20
N LEU A 304 2.21 6.89 9.94
CA LEU A 304 1.20 5.82 10.00
C LEU A 304 -0.14 6.34 10.52
N VAL A 305 -0.09 7.10 11.62
CA VAL A 305 -1.27 7.71 12.25
C VAL A 305 -1.89 8.75 11.32
N GLU A 306 -1.09 9.65 10.76
CA GLU A 306 -1.58 10.68 9.84
C GLU A 306 -2.23 10.07 8.58
N SER A 307 -1.66 8.97 8.06
CA SER A 307 -2.25 8.24 6.93
C SER A 307 -3.62 7.67 7.31
N LEU A 308 -3.74 7.00 8.45
CA LEU A 308 -5.01 6.44 8.90
C LEU A 308 -6.05 7.52 9.22
N VAL A 309 -5.64 8.64 9.82
CA VAL A 309 -6.49 9.83 10.04
C VAL A 309 -7.03 10.37 8.72
N ALA A 310 -6.22 10.41 7.65
CA ALA A 310 -6.69 10.84 6.35
C ALA A 310 -7.70 9.84 5.75
N ARG A 311 -7.54 8.54 6.01
CA ARG A 311 -8.44 7.48 5.55
C ARG A 311 -9.77 7.46 6.31
N THR A 312 -9.77 7.65 7.63
CA THR A 312 -11.00 7.69 8.46
C THR A 312 -11.97 8.76 8.00
N LYS A 313 -11.46 9.87 7.46
CA LYS A 313 -12.27 10.95 6.89
C LYS A 313 -12.89 10.64 5.53
N ARG A 314 -12.32 9.68 4.78
CA ARG A 314 -12.73 9.35 3.40
C ARG A 314 -13.55 8.07 3.33
N ASP A 315 -13.26 7.10 4.19
CA ASP A 315 -13.86 5.76 4.17
C ASP A 315 -14.52 5.44 5.52
N ARG A 316 -15.82 5.10 5.46
CA ARG A 316 -16.60 4.71 6.62
C ARG A 316 -16.09 3.42 7.28
N ALA A 317 -15.43 2.54 6.53
CA ALA A 317 -14.85 1.31 7.07
C ALA A 317 -13.81 1.60 8.17
N ASN A 318 -13.16 2.77 8.11
CA ASN A 318 -12.14 3.16 9.06
C ASN A 318 -12.66 3.88 10.31
N VAL A 319 -13.96 4.17 10.40
CA VAL A 319 -14.54 4.88 11.55
C VAL A 319 -14.31 4.10 12.86
N ALA A 320 -14.22 2.77 12.82
CA ALA A 320 -13.88 1.94 13.97
C ALA A 320 -12.53 2.33 14.62
N TYR A 321 -11.61 2.90 13.85
CA TYR A 321 -10.26 3.30 14.29
C TYR A 321 -10.17 4.78 14.71
N ALA A 322 -11.27 5.54 14.58
CA ALA A 322 -11.27 6.99 14.84
C ALA A 322 -10.88 7.33 16.29
N ALA A 323 -11.36 6.55 17.27
CA ALA A 323 -11.02 6.76 18.67
C ALA A 323 -9.52 6.55 18.94
N ALA A 324 -8.94 5.47 18.39
CA ALA A 324 -7.51 5.19 18.53
C ALA A 324 -6.67 6.29 17.85
N CYS A 325 -7.04 6.69 16.62
CA CYS A 325 -6.39 7.82 15.94
C CYS A 325 -6.43 9.11 16.76
N ALA A 326 -7.60 9.44 17.35
CA ALA A 326 -7.75 10.60 18.22
C ALA A 326 -6.87 10.48 19.48
N GLN A 327 -6.72 9.29 20.07
CA GLN A 327 -5.83 9.06 21.20
C GLN A 327 -4.35 9.26 20.83
N PHE A 328 -3.91 8.84 19.64
CA PHE A 328 -2.55 9.13 19.17
C PHE A 328 -2.30 10.61 18.91
N LEU A 329 -3.28 11.34 18.38
CA LEU A 329 -3.21 12.80 18.29
C LEU A 329 -3.11 13.45 19.67
N VAL A 330 -3.78 12.91 20.69
CA VAL A 330 -3.61 13.36 22.09
C VAL A 330 -2.20 13.06 22.60
N PHE A 331 -1.63 11.88 22.36
CA PHE A 331 -0.24 11.63 22.74
C PHE A 331 0.74 12.58 22.04
N TYR A 332 0.47 12.90 20.77
CA TYR A 332 1.27 13.82 19.98
C TYR A 332 1.34 15.23 20.58
N THR A 333 0.32 15.70 21.31
CA THR A 333 0.37 17.03 21.94
C THR A 333 1.51 17.18 22.95
N ASN A 334 2.05 16.08 23.51
CA ASN A 334 3.16 16.12 24.46
C ASN A 334 4.49 16.55 23.83
N VAL A 335 4.68 16.38 22.52
CA VAL A 335 5.92 16.79 21.80
C VAL A 335 5.76 18.08 21.01
N VAL A 336 4.54 18.62 20.96
CA VAL A 336 4.24 19.87 20.25
C VAL A 336 4.63 21.06 21.14
N PRO A 337 5.47 22.01 20.66
CA PRO A 337 6.16 22.96 21.54
C PRO A 337 5.35 24.20 21.96
N THR A 338 4.21 24.48 21.32
CA THR A 338 3.45 25.72 21.57
C THR A 338 1.99 25.41 21.87
N PHE A 339 1.38 26.20 22.75
CA PHE A 339 -0.03 26.05 23.12
C PHE A 339 -0.96 26.17 21.91
N GLU A 340 -0.69 27.08 20.97
CA GLU A 340 -1.47 27.23 19.75
C GLU A 340 -1.49 25.93 18.93
N ARG A 341 -0.32 25.29 18.77
CA ARG A 341 -0.23 24.04 18.01
C ARG A 341 -0.78 22.85 18.79
N GLN A 342 -0.62 22.82 20.12
CA GLN A 342 -1.24 21.81 20.97
C GLN A 342 -2.76 21.87 20.88
N ILE A 343 -3.35 23.07 20.91
CA ILE A 343 -4.78 23.30 20.68
C ILE A 343 -5.17 22.79 19.30
N ALA A 344 -4.45 23.17 18.24
CA ALA A 344 -4.77 22.73 16.87
C ALA A 344 -4.73 21.19 16.72
N VAL A 345 -3.77 20.51 17.35
CA VAL A 345 -3.71 19.04 17.35
C VAL A 345 -4.86 18.44 18.16
N ALA A 346 -5.19 18.99 19.32
CA ALA A 346 -6.31 18.51 20.13
C ALA A 346 -7.66 18.75 19.44
N GLU A 347 -7.82 19.84 18.69
CA GLU A 347 -8.96 20.09 17.81
C GLU A 347 -9.06 19.02 16.72
N ARG A 348 -7.94 18.67 16.07
CA ARG A 348 -7.91 17.56 15.11
C ARG A 348 -8.31 16.23 15.76
N ALA A 349 -7.91 15.97 16.99
CA ALA A 349 -8.32 14.75 17.71
C ALA A 349 -9.85 14.68 17.91
N VAL A 350 -10.47 15.80 18.31
CA VAL A 350 -11.93 15.90 18.47
C VAL A 350 -12.66 15.86 17.12
N ASP A 351 -12.08 16.44 16.07
CA ASP A 351 -12.63 16.36 14.71
C ASP A 351 -12.65 14.93 14.18
N VAL A 352 -11.57 14.17 14.40
CA VAL A 352 -11.50 12.75 14.02
C VAL A 352 -12.49 11.90 14.83
N CYS A 353 -12.62 12.14 16.13
CA CYS A 353 -13.57 11.43 16.97
C CYS A 353 -14.26 12.40 17.97
N PRO A 354 -15.44 12.93 17.63
CA PRO A 354 -16.13 13.94 18.44
C PRO A 354 -16.52 13.48 19.85
N THR A 355 -16.66 12.17 20.04
CA THR A 355 -17.00 11.56 21.33
C THR A 355 -15.77 11.14 22.14
N HIS A 356 -14.55 11.34 21.62
CA HIS A 356 -13.32 10.92 22.29
C HIS A 356 -13.08 11.69 23.59
N ARG A 357 -13.24 11.00 24.72
CA ARG A 357 -13.21 11.60 26.07
C ARG A 357 -11.90 12.32 26.36
N ASN A 358 -10.75 11.68 26.11
CA ASN A 358 -9.44 12.27 26.42
C ASN A 358 -9.15 13.47 25.52
N GLY A 359 -9.51 13.39 24.23
CA GLY A 359 -9.33 14.49 23.28
C GLY A 359 -10.09 15.74 23.71
N ARG A 360 -11.35 15.57 24.10
CA ARG A 360 -12.19 16.67 24.65
C ARG A 360 -11.61 17.24 25.94
N ALA A 361 -11.16 16.38 26.86
CA ALA A 361 -10.59 16.82 28.14
C ALA A 361 -9.28 17.62 27.95
N VAL A 362 -8.39 17.13 27.09
CA VAL A 362 -7.10 17.79 26.78
C VAL A 362 -7.33 19.11 26.05
N LEU A 363 -8.22 19.14 25.04
CA LEU A 363 -8.57 20.39 24.37
C LEU A 363 -9.16 21.41 25.34
N ALA A 364 -10.08 21.00 26.22
CA ALA A 364 -10.66 21.88 27.24
C ALA A 364 -9.59 22.44 28.19
N SER A 365 -8.64 21.62 28.63
CA SER A 365 -7.52 22.07 29.48
C SER A 365 -6.65 23.11 28.75
N TYR A 366 -6.25 22.87 27.50
CA TYR A 366 -5.44 23.82 26.73
C TYR A 366 -6.17 25.14 26.45
N LEU A 367 -7.47 25.10 26.13
CA LEU A 367 -8.29 26.31 25.97
C LEU A 367 -8.35 27.12 27.27
N ALA A 368 -8.53 26.44 28.42
CA ALA A 368 -8.54 27.09 29.73
C ALA A 368 -7.18 27.69 30.11
N GLN A 369 -6.07 27.02 29.78
CA GLN A 369 -4.72 27.55 29.99
C GLN A 369 -4.46 28.78 29.13
N LYS A 370 -4.88 28.76 27.85
CA LYS A 370 -4.81 29.93 26.97
C LYS A 370 -5.66 31.09 27.51
N ALA A 371 -6.85 30.81 28.03
CA ALA A 371 -7.68 31.82 28.69
C ALA A 371 -6.98 32.44 29.91
N LYS A 372 -6.36 31.61 30.77
CA LYS A 372 -5.55 32.09 31.91
C LYS A 372 -4.41 32.99 31.44
N ALA A 373 -3.68 32.60 30.39
CA ALA A 373 -2.57 33.39 29.86
C ALA A 373 -3.00 34.77 29.34
N LEU A 374 -4.17 34.88 28.70
CA LEU A 374 -4.71 36.17 28.24
C LEU A 374 -5.00 37.16 29.37
N VAL A 375 -5.31 36.66 30.57
CA VAL A 375 -5.64 37.51 31.73
C VAL A 375 -4.49 37.66 32.74
N GLN A 376 -3.33 37.07 32.45
CA GLN A 376 -2.11 37.29 33.20
C GLN A 376 -1.51 38.66 32.81
N GLY A 377 -1.37 39.56 33.77
CA GLY A 377 -0.82 40.91 33.55
C GLY A 377 -1.88 41.98 33.28
N PHE A 378 -1.53 43.01 32.48
CA PHE A 378 -2.47 44.07 32.08
C PHE A 378 -3.35 43.54 30.94
N ALA A 379 -4.56 43.11 31.28
CA ALA A 379 -5.56 42.61 30.32
C ALA A 379 -6.54 43.73 29.96
N THR A 380 -6.88 43.83 28.68
CA THR A 380 -7.93 44.73 28.19
C THR A 380 -9.31 44.07 28.30
N ASP A 381 -10.38 44.86 28.12
CA ASP A 381 -11.75 44.31 28.02
C ASP A 381 -11.92 43.35 26.83
N ALA A 382 -11.12 43.52 25.77
CA ALA A 382 -11.10 42.59 24.64
C ALA A 382 -10.48 41.25 25.06
N ASP A 383 -9.38 41.27 25.81
CA ASP A 383 -8.72 40.06 26.32
C ASP A 383 -9.62 39.30 27.29
N LEU A 384 -10.33 40.02 28.18
CA LEU A 384 -11.31 39.42 29.09
C LEU A 384 -12.45 38.73 28.33
N ARG A 385 -12.99 39.36 27.28
CA ARG A 385 -14.02 38.73 26.43
C ARG A 385 -13.50 37.50 25.69
N ALA A 386 -12.30 37.57 25.13
CA ALA A 386 -11.68 36.45 24.44
C ALA A 386 -11.41 35.27 25.41
N ALA A 387 -10.93 35.56 26.62
CA ALA A 387 -10.70 34.57 27.66
C ALA A 387 -12.00 33.88 28.10
N LEU A 388 -13.11 34.63 28.28
CA LEU A 388 -14.41 34.05 28.60
C LEU A 388 -14.91 33.09 27.52
N ALA A 389 -14.82 33.48 26.24
CA ALA A 389 -15.24 32.63 25.13
C ALA A 389 -14.46 31.31 25.08
N LEU A 390 -13.16 31.34 25.39
CA LEU A 390 -12.33 30.13 25.49
C LEU A 390 -12.77 29.23 26.66
N VAL A 391 -13.09 29.80 27.81
CA VAL A 391 -13.59 29.06 28.98
C VAL A 391 -14.96 28.43 28.72
N GLU A 392 -15.90 29.17 28.12
CA GLU A 392 -17.22 28.66 27.74
C GLU A 392 -17.11 27.48 26.78
N ARG A 393 -16.22 27.59 25.78
CA ARG A 393 -15.92 26.48 24.87
C ARG A 393 -15.31 25.28 25.61
N ALA A 394 -14.40 25.51 26.55
CA ALA A 394 -13.80 24.45 27.35
C ALA A 394 -14.85 23.72 28.23
N GLU A 395 -15.76 24.45 28.85
CA GLU A 395 -16.87 23.89 29.66
C GLU A 395 -17.87 23.11 28.80
N ALA A 396 -18.20 23.61 27.60
CA ALA A 396 -19.05 22.88 26.66
C ALA A 396 -18.41 21.57 26.18
N LEU A 397 -17.09 21.59 25.94
CA LEU A 397 -16.33 20.40 25.54
C LEU A 397 -16.22 19.39 26.69
N PHE A 398 -15.92 19.84 27.90
CA PHE A 398 -15.71 18.96 29.05
C PHE A 398 -16.16 19.63 30.37
N PRO A 399 -17.43 19.47 30.78
CA PRO A 399 -18.02 20.23 31.89
C PRO A 399 -17.30 20.08 33.24
N SER A 400 -16.65 18.94 33.48
CA SER A 400 -15.91 18.69 34.72
C SER A 400 -14.46 19.20 34.70
N CYS A 401 -14.05 19.91 33.64
CA CYS A 401 -12.69 20.46 33.50
C CYS A 401 -12.34 21.38 34.68
N ARG A 402 -11.35 20.98 35.47
CA ARG A 402 -10.86 21.77 36.61
C ARG A 402 -10.20 23.07 36.14
N ASP A 403 -9.38 23.01 35.09
CA ASP A 403 -8.67 24.18 34.58
C ASP A 403 -9.63 25.28 34.09
N ALA A 404 -10.75 24.89 33.46
CA ALA A 404 -11.77 25.83 33.01
C ALA A 404 -12.43 26.55 34.19
N ARG A 405 -12.77 25.84 35.27
CA ARG A 405 -13.31 26.44 36.50
C ARG A 405 -12.33 27.41 37.15
N GLU A 406 -11.06 27.02 37.22
CA GLU A 406 -10.00 27.90 37.74
C GLU A 406 -9.76 29.13 36.84
N ALA A 407 -9.81 28.95 35.52
CA ALA A 407 -9.69 30.06 34.56
C ALA A 407 -10.86 31.05 34.71
N ARG A 408 -12.09 30.54 34.84
CA ARG A 408 -13.29 31.36 35.10
C ARG A 408 -13.13 32.20 36.36
N ALA A 409 -12.71 31.57 37.47
CA ALA A 409 -12.49 32.27 38.73
C ALA A 409 -11.43 33.38 38.61
N ALA A 410 -10.34 33.13 37.87
CA ALA A 410 -9.30 34.13 37.64
C ALA A 410 -9.81 35.33 36.82
N ILE A 411 -10.61 35.08 35.78
CA ILE A 411 -11.23 36.12 34.96
C ILE A 411 -12.19 36.99 35.79
N GLU A 412 -13.06 36.37 36.59
CA GLU A 412 -14.02 37.10 37.44
C GLU A 412 -13.34 37.90 38.55
N ALA A 413 -12.29 37.37 39.17
CA ALA A 413 -11.47 38.12 40.12
C ALA A 413 -10.84 39.36 39.47
N ARG A 414 -10.40 39.24 38.21
CA ARG A 414 -9.79 40.36 37.47
C ARG A 414 -10.79 41.45 37.13
N LYS A 415 -11.99 41.07 36.67
CA LYS A 415 -13.09 42.03 36.42
C LYS A 415 -13.44 42.82 37.68
N THR A 416 -13.62 42.13 38.80
CA THR A 416 -13.95 42.77 40.08
C THR A 416 -12.83 43.70 40.56
N GLY A 417 -11.57 43.31 40.39
CA GLY A 417 -10.40 44.13 40.72
C GLY A 417 -10.14 45.32 39.79
N MET A 418 -10.68 45.32 38.57
CA MET A 418 -10.67 46.48 37.67
C MET A 418 -11.78 47.47 38.03
N LEU A 419 -12.98 46.95 38.36
CA LEU A 419 -14.11 47.76 38.79
C LEU A 419 -13.82 48.53 40.10
N SER A 420 -13.06 47.95 41.02
CA SER A 420 -12.66 48.61 42.28
C SER A 420 -11.54 49.65 42.13
N ARG A 421 -10.98 49.82 40.93
CA ARG A 421 -9.93 50.81 40.61
C ARG A 421 -10.43 51.95 39.73
N LEU A 422 -11.72 51.95 39.37
CA LEU A 422 -12.38 53.08 38.73
C LEU A 422 -12.78 54.08 39.83
N PRO A 423 -12.45 55.38 39.69
CA PRO A 423 -12.71 56.41 40.69
C PRO A 423 -14.20 56.68 40.95
#